data_AF-W7IWF8-F1
#
_entry.id   AF-W7IWF8-F1
#
_cell.length_a   1.000
_cell.length_b   1.000
_cell.length_c   1.000
_cell.angle_alpha   90.00
_cell.angle_beta   90.00
_cell.angle_gamma   90.00
#
_symmetry.space_group_name_H-M   'P 1'
#
loop_
_entity.id
_entity.type
_entity.pdbx_description
1 polymer ?
#
loop_
_entity_poly.entity_id
_entity_poly.type
_entity_poly.pdbx_seq_one_letter_code
_entity_poly.pdbx_strand_id
1 'polypeptide(L)'
;MSDLERRYRRLLALYPRDHRERRGEEMLAVLLESADPGWRESADLVRGALRLHLRRAFALDGGVDPRDVLAVVSLLAPVAVLAGATTAVHEVAWWVRNDALGDLSWTQQVPDAPVWAIWLLTAVLSAFGLRRAAAAGAWLGAIGFLVLSVDPHWIPAPHAGSTLLGLLTAISLTWSPGPRSGRERVGGAGVPIVAAAVVAHVAVGTLAHGSPSVEFVELAVLAVGALFACGAGSRVGRRAALVLVLPVATALLTAVVQDVSGRLPDIAQYALLYGLPLVVLVLLGAMPRSVKRRTGR
;
A
#
# COMPACT_ATOMS: atom_id res chain seq x y z
N MET A 1 21.06 -30.58 -29.54
CA MET A 1 20.23 -29.50 -28.95
C MET A 1 20.04 -28.41 -29.99
N SER A 2 18.78 -28.14 -30.36
CA SER A 2 18.46 -27.04 -31.28
C SER A 2 18.75 -25.68 -30.62
N ASP A 3 18.99 -24.64 -31.42
CA ASP A 3 19.20 -23.27 -30.89
C ASP A 3 17.96 -22.77 -30.12
N LEU A 4 16.78 -23.21 -30.54
CA LEU A 4 15.49 -22.90 -29.93
C LEU A 4 15.34 -23.53 -28.54
N GLU A 5 15.76 -24.79 -28.37
CA GLU A 5 15.81 -25.46 -27.06
C GLU A 5 16.74 -24.71 -26.09
N ARG A 6 17.91 -24.27 -26.56
CA ARG A 6 18.84 -23.46 -25.76
C ARG A 6 18.20 -22.13 -25.32
N ARG A 7 17.47 -21.47 -26.22
CA ARG A 7 16.74 -20.23 -25.91
C ARG A 7 15.69 -20.46 -24.83
N TYR A 8 14.87 -21.50 -24.94
CA TYR A 8 13.85 -21.81 -23.93
C TYR A 8 14.43 -22.23 -22.59
N ARG A 9 15.49 -23.05 -22.56
CA ARG A 9 16.18 -23.37 -21.30
C ARG A 9 16.72 -22.11 -20.61
N ARG A 10 17.21 -21.12 -21.39
CA ARG A 10 17.69 -19.83 -20.85
C ARG A 10 16.54 -18.98 -20.28
N LEU A 11 15.36 -18.98 -20.91
CA LEU A 11 14.17 -18.31 -20.36
C LEU A 11 13.62 -19.03 -19.11
N LEU A 12 13.58 -20.36 -19.11
CA LEU A 12 13.17 -21.16 -17.95
C LEU A 12 14.13 -21.02 -16.77
N ALA A 13 15.37 -20.61 -16.99
CA ALA A 13 16.29 -20.26 -15.90
C ALA A 13 15.82 -19.04 -15.08
N LEU A 14 14.89 -18.22 -15.59
CA LEU A 14 14.26 -17.15 -14.83
C LEU A 14 13.28 -17.68 -13.77
N TYR A 15 12.78 -18.92 -13.89
CA TYR A 15 11.88 -19.50 -12.90
C TYR A 15 12.63 -19.87 -11.61
N PRO A 16 11.99 -19.78 -10.42
CA PRO A 16 12.56 -20.26 -9.17
C PRO A 16 13.04 -21.71 -9.27
N ARG A 17 14.20 -22.01 -8.68
CA ARG A 17 14.89 -23.29 -8.78
C ARG A 17 13.97 -24.50 -8.55
N ASP A 18 13.21 -24.50 -7.45
CA ASP A 18 12.34 -25.63 -7.09
C ASP A 18 11.20 -25.88 -8.09
N HIS A 19 10.75 -24.82 -8.81
CA HIS A 19 9.72 -24.96 -9.83
C HIS A 19 10.31 -25.54 -11.11
N ARG A 20 11.51 -25.08 -11.47
CA ARG A 20 12.27 -25.59 -12.61
C ARG A 20 12.66 -27.06 -12.42
N GLU A 21 13.07 -27.46 -11.21
CA GLU A 21 13.40 -28.86 -10.90
C GLU A 21 12.18 -29.78 -10.99
N ARG A 22 10.98 -29.28 -10.66
CA ARG A 22 9.74 -30.09 -10.68
C ARG A 22 9.02 -30.12 -12.03
N ARG A 23 9.02 -29.02 -12.78
CA ARG A 23 8.23 -28.87 -14.02
C ARG A 23 9.00 -28.35 -15.21
N GLY A 24 10.31 -28.12 -15.08
CA GLY A 24 11.11 -27.50 -16.14
C GLY A 24 11.12 -28.32 -17.44
N GLU A 25 11.26 -29.65 -17.33
CA GLU A 25 11.26 -30.54 -18.50
C GLU A 25 9.85 -30.66 -19.12
N GLU A 26 8.79 -30.71 -18.31
CA GLU A 26 7.40 -30.68 -18.80
C GLU A 26 7.11 -29.38 -19.56
N MET A 27 7.50 -28.23 -18.99
CA MET A 27 7.33 -26.93 -19.64
C MET A 27 8.15 -26.83 -20.93
N LEU A 28 9.39 -27.34 -20.95
CA LEU A 28 10.23 -27.35 -22.14
C LEU A 28 9.63 -28.22 -23.25
N ALA A 29 9.09 -29.39 -22.93
CA ALA A 29 8.42 -30.25 -23.89
C ALA A 29 7.21 -29.56 -24.53
N VAL A 30 6.35 -28.94 -23.72
CA VAL A 30 5.18 -28.18 -24.20
C VAL A 30 5.60 -27.04 -25.12
N LEU A 31 6.66 -26.30 -24.76
CA LEU A 31 7.18 -25.18 -25.56
C LEU A 31 7.81 -25.61 -26.89
N LEU A 32 8.36 -26.84 -26.96
CA LEU A 32 8.91 -27.40 -28.20
C LEU A 32 7.82 -27.96 -29.11
N GLU A 33 6.68 -28.35 -28.54
CA GLU A 33 5.50 -28.83 -29.27
C GLU A 33 4.64 -27.68 -29.83
N SER A 34 4.64 -26.51 -29.19
CA SER A 34 4.05 -25.30 -29.77
C SER A 34 4.87 -24.83 -30.98
N ALA A 35 4.31 -25.00 -32.18
CA ALA A 35 5.02 -24.91 -33.45
C ALA A 35 5.50 -23.50 -33.87
N ASP A 36 5.25 -22.43 -33.10
CA ASP A 36 5.60 -21.07 -33.53
C ASP A 36 6.23 -20.20 -32.41
N PRO A 37 7.58 -20.12 -32.35
CA PRO A 37 8.35 -19.47 -31.30
C PRO A 37 8.37 -17.93 -31.42
N GLY A 38 7.21 -17.31 -31.23
CA GLY A 38 7.03 -15.86 -31.32
C GLY A 38 7.55 -15.07 -30.10
N TRP A 39 7.71 -13.75 -30.26
CA TRP A 39 8.07 -12.83 -29.18
C TRP A 39 7.03 -12.81 -28.04
N ARG A 40 5.76 -13.10 -28.36
CA ARG A 40 4.65 -13.19 -27.39
C ARG A 40 4.86 -14.30 -26.38
N GLU A 41 5.27 -15.48 -26.83
CA GLU A 41 5.52 -16.64 -25.96
C GLU A 41 6.71 -16.39 -25.02
N SER A 42 7.75 -15.72 -25.52
CA SER A 42 8.88 -15.27 -24.68
C SER A 42 8.44 -14.26 -23.61
N ALA A 43 7.59 -13.29 -23.98
CA ALA A 43 7.04 -12.31 -23.05
C ALA A 43 6.14 -12.98 -22.00
N ASP A 44 5.32 -13.96 -22.39
CA ASP A 44 4.47 -14.72 -21.49
C ASP A 44 5.27 -15.56 -20.49
N LEU A 45 6.39 -16.17 -20.91
CA LEU A 45 7.32 -16.87 -20.01
C LEU A 45 7.99 -15.93 -19.01
N VAL A 46 8.49 -14.78 -19.47
CA VAL A 46 9.09 -13.78 -18.57
C VAL A 46 8.04 -13.28 -17.58
N ARG A 47 6.83 -12.98 -18.05
CA ARG A 47 5.69 -12.58 -17.21
C ARG A 47 5.32 -13.67 -16.22
N GLY A 48 5.35 -14.94 -16.63
CA GLY A 48 5.09 -16.11 -15.79
C GLY A 48 6.13 -16.27 -14.69
N ALA A 49 7.42 -16.18 -15.04
CA ALA A 49 8.54 -16.22 -14.10
C ALA A 49 8.48 -15.09 -13.09
N LEU A 50 8.30 -13.84 -13.56
CA LEU A 50 8.18 -12.67 -12.70
C LEU A 50 6.98 -12.79 -11.75
N ARG A 51 5.83 -13.24 -12.27
CA ARG A 51 4.64 -13.49 -11.45
C ARG A 51 4.90 -14.55 -10.38
N LEU A 52 5.67 -15.58 -10.68
CA LEU A 52 6.00 -16.64 -9.72
C LEU A 52 6.99 -16.14 -8.65
N HIS A 53 7.99 -15.34 -9.04
CA HIS A 53 8.89 -14.68 -8.09
C HIS A 53 8.16 -13.71 -7.18
N LEU A 54 7.29 -12.85 -7.72
CA LEU A 54 6.44 -11.96 -6.93
C LEU A 54 5.54 -12.78 -5.99
N ARG A 55 4.92 -13.85 -6.49
CA ARG A 55 4.13 -14.76 -5.64
C ARG A 55 4.95 -15.32 -4.48
N ARG A 56 6.19 -15.76 -4.72
CA ARG A 56 7.05 -16.31 -3.67
C ARG A 56 7.54 -15.24 -2.69
N ALA A 57 8.01 -14.10 -3.21
CA ALA A 57 8.49 -12.98 -2.41
C ALA A 57 7.39 -12.45 -1.46
N PHE A 58 6.15 -12.41 -1.94
CA PHE A 58 4.98 -11.98 -1.17
C PHE A 58 4.18 -13.14 -0.54
N ALA A 59 4.76 -14.35 -0.57
CA ALA A 59 4.22 -15.57 0.04
C ALA A 59 2.75 -15.85 -0.33
N LEU A 60 2.40 -15.71 -1.61
CA LEU A 60 1.06 -15.89 -2.20
C LEU A 60 0.55 -17.32 -2.28
N ASP A 61 1.34 -18.25 -1.81
CA ASP A 61 1.00 -19.66 -1.75
C ASP A 61 0.07 -19.92 -0.58
N GLY A 62 -1.21 -19.56 -0.75
CA GLY A 62 -2.41 -20.16 -0.13
C GLY A 62 -2.54 -20.28 1.40
N GLY A 63 -1.54 -19.94 2.20
CA GLY A 63 -1.48 -20.29 3.63
C GLY A 63 -1.65 -19.10 4.58
N VAL A 64 -2.05 -17.93 4.08
CA VAL A 64 -2.33 -16.76 4.93
C VAL A 64 -3.82 -16.52 4.92
N ASP A 65 -4.46 -16.60 6.09
CA ASP A 65 -5.85 -16.20 6.24
C ASP A 65 -5.95 -14.68 5.99
N PRO A 66 -6.73 -14.21 5.01
CA PRO A 66 -6.93 -12.78 4.79
C PRO A 66 -7.46 -12.04 6.03
N ARG A 67 -8.19 -12.71 6.93
CA ARG A 67 -8.66 -12.12 8.18
C ARG A 67 -7.51 -11.70 9.10
N ASP A 68 -6.39 -12.41 9.04
CA ASP A 68 -5.19 -12.09 9.82
C ASP A 68 -4.53 -10.81 9.31
N VAL A 69 -4.44 -10.67 7.98
CA VAL A 69 -3.91 -9.46 7.34
C VAL A 69 -4.81 -8.26 7.69
N LEU A 70 -6.13 -8.41 7.54
CA LEU A 70 -7.08 -7.36 7.90
C LEU A 70 -7.02 -7.02 9.40
N ALA A 71 -6.76 -7.98 10.28
CA ALA A 71 -6.57 -7.70 11.71
C ALA A 71 -5.35 -6.81 11.95
N VAL A 72 -4.22 -7.10 11.32
CA VAL A 72 -3.00 -6.27 11.42
C VAL A 72 -3.24 -4.87 10.83
N VAL A 73 -3.84 -4.79 9.64
CA VAL A 73 -4.18 -3.51 8.99
C VAL A 73 -5.14 -2.70 9.85
N SER A 74 -6.17 -3.33 10.45
CA SER A 74 -7.12 -2.63 11.32
C SER A 74 -6.48 -1.95 12.54
N LEU A 75 -5.34 -2.48 13.01
CA LEU A 75 -4.58 -1.93 14.13
C LEU A 75 -3.62 -0.83 13.68
N LEU A 76 -2.81 -1.09 12.65
CA LEU A 76 -1.68 -0.23 12.30
C LEU A 76 -2.02 0.86 11.28
N ALA A 77 -2.98 0.61 10.38
CA ALA A 77 -3.30 1.54 9.30
C ALA A 77 -3.88 2.87 9.77
N PRO A 78 -4.74 2.97 10.80
CA PRO A 78 -5.17 4.26 11.33
C PRO A 78 -4.00 5.17 11.75
N VAL A 79 -2.94 4.58 12.30
CA VAL A 79 -1.72 5.32 12.68
C VAL A 79 -0.95 5.72 11.43
N ALA A 80 -0.76 4.79 10.48
CA ALA A 80 -0.03 5.04 9.24
C ALA A 80 -0.68 6.12 8.36
N VAL A 81 -2.01 6.21 8.33
CA VAL A 81 -2.74 7.28 7.61
C VAL A 81 -2.33 8.67 8.09
N LEU A 82 -2.01 8.85 9.36
CA LEU A 82 -1.59 10.15 9.92
C LEU A 82 -0.28 10.68 9.33
N ALA A 83 0.52 9.86 8.63
CA ALA A 83 1.65 10.34 7.85
C ALA A 83 1.21 11.36 6.78
N GLY A 84 -0.02 11.26 6.28
CA GLY A 84 -0.54 12.25 5.33
C GLY A 84 -0.79 13.64 5.91
N ALA A 85 -0.74 13.80 7.24
CA ALA A 85 -0.92 15.10 7.91
C ALA A 85 0.32 16.00 7.83
N THR A 86 1.41 15.56 7.18
CA THR A 86 2.68 16.31 7.07
C THR A 86 2.48 17.72 6.55
N THR A 87 1.69 17.92 5.49
CA THR A 87 1.42 19.26 4.94
C THR A 87 0.70 20.16 5.94
N ALA A 88 -0.36 19.66 6.58
CA ALA A 88 -1.10 20.39 7.61
C ALA A 88 -0.20 20.78 8.80
N VAL A 89 0.66 19.87 9.25
CA VAL A 89 1.63 20.13 10.33
C VAL A 89 2.69 21.14 9.89
N HIS A 90 3.17 21.05 8.64
CA HIS A 90 4.12 22.00 8.08
C HIS A 90 3.55 23.42 8.06
N GLU A 91 2.32 23.61 7.59
CA GLU A 91 1.64 24.91 7.58
C GLU A 91 1.52 25.47 9.00
N VAL A 92 0.99 24.68 9.95
CA VAL A 92 0.88 25.12 11.35
C VAL A 92 2.25 25.48 11.93
N ALA A 93 3.28 24.67 11.69
CA ALA A 93 4.63 24.92 12.16
C ALA A 93 5.23 26.21 11.56
N TRP A 94 4.94 26.49 10.28
CA TRP A 94 5.33 27.74 9.64
C TRP A 94 4.69 28.95 10.33
N TRP A 95 3.39 28.92 10.63
CA TRP A 95 2.70 30.02 11.34
C TRP A 95 3.21 30.21 12.77
N VAL A 96 3.46 29.12 13.49
CA VAL A 96 4.08 29.18 14.84
C VAL A 96 5.45 29.83 14.77
N ARG A 97 6.27 29.47 13.79
CA ARG A 97 7.63 30.02 13.63
C ARG A 97 7.63 31.52 13.34
N ASN A 98 6.57 32.03 12.71
CA ASN A 98 6.41 33.44 12.39
C ASN A 98 5.63 34.23 13.46
N ASP A 99 5.33 33.62 14.62
CA ASP A 99 4.55 34.21 15.71
C ASP A 99 3.18 34.77 15.27
N ALA A 100 2.59 34.14 14.25
CA ALA A 100 1.37 34.61 13.60
C ALA A 100 0.22 33.59 13.67
N LEU A 101 0.30 32.62 14.59
CA LEU A 101 -0.70 31.55 14.72
C LEU A 101 -2.14 32.07 14.90
N GLY A 102 -2.30 33.26 15.50
CA GLY A 102 -3.60 33.92 15.65
C GLY A 102 -4.27 34.34 14.35
N ASP A 103 -3.48 34.53 13.28
CA ASP A 103 -3.96 34.95 11.95
C ASP A 103 -4.23 33.76 11.03
N LEU A 104 -3.98 32.52 11.50
CA LEU A 104 -4.19 31.31 10.74
C LEU A 104 -5.69 31.08 10.48
N SER A 105 -6.09 31.26 9.22
CA SER A 105 -7.40 30.86 8.72
C SER A 105 -7.47 29.33 8.59
N TRP A 106 -7.85 28.63 9.68
CA TRP A 106 -7.92 27.17 9.74
C TRP A 106 -8.70 26.53 8.58
N THR A 107 -9.80 27.15 8.16
CA THR A 107 -10.66 26.63 7.10
C THR A 107 -10.09 26.80 5.70
N GLN A 108 -9.17 27.76 5.50
CA GLN A 108 -8.57 28.02 4.19
C GLN A 108 -7.20 27.35 4.05
N GLN A 109 -6.39 27.39 5.10
CA GLN A 109 -5.01 26.91 5.06
C GLN A 109 -4.87 25.45 5.47
N VAL A 110 -5.75 24.97 6.36
CA VAL A 110 -5.73 23.57 6.84
C VAL A 110 -7.15 22.96 6.82
N PRO A 111 -7.84 22.97 5.67
CA PRO A 111 -9.23 22.50 5.61
C PRO A 111 -9.40 21.01 5.92
N ASP A 112 -8.31 20.24 5.84
CA ASP A 112 -8.26 18.82 6.14
C ASP A 112 -8.01 18.50 7.64
N ALA A 113 -7.77 19.52 8.48
CA ALA A 113 -7.58 19.35 9.94
C ALA A 113 -8.68 18.52 10.62
N PRO A 114 -9.99 18.69 10.31
CA PRO A 114 -11.04 17.85 10.89
C PRO A 114 -10.89 16.37 10.50
N VAL A 115 -10.46 16.08 9.27
CA VAL A 115 -10.25 14.70 8.80
C VAL A 115 -9.07 14.06 9.53
N TRP A 116 -7.98 14.80 9.75
CA TRP A 116 -6.85 14.32 10.54
C TRP A 116 -7.21 14.08 12.01
N ALA A 117 -8.03 14.95 12.61
CA ALA A 117 -8.54 14.74 13.97
C ALA A 117 -9.38 13.45 14.09
N ILE A 118 -10.21 13.16 13.08
CA ILE A 118 -10.99 11.90 13.01
C ILE A 118 -10.05 10.69 12.91
N TRP A 119 -8.99 10.77 12.10
CA TRP A 119 -8.00 9.68 12.00
C TRP A 119 -7.20 9.48 13.28
N LEU A 120 -6.84 10.55 13.98
CA LEU A 120 -6.16 10.48 15.27
C LEU A 120 -7.05 9.78 16.29
N LEU A 121 -8.32 10.20 16.39
CA LEU A 121 -9.31 9.54 17.25
C LEU A 121 -9.49 8.07 16.86
N THR A 122 -9.57 7.76 15.56
CA THR A 122 -9.68 6.39 15.04
C THR A 122 -8.48 5.53 15.45
N ALA A 123 -7.27 6.09 15.39
CA ALA A 123 -6.05 5.41 15.81
C ALA A 123 -6.07 5.10 17.31
N VAL A 124 -6.47 6.07 18.13
CA VAL A 124 -6.63 5.90 19.58
C VAL A 124 -7.68 4.83 19.89
N LEU A 125 -8.87 4.91 19.28
CA LEU A 125 -9.95 3.93 19.46
C LEU A 125 -9.51 2.52 19.03
N SER A 126 -8.77 2.41 17.92
CA SER A 126 -8.21 1.14 17.45
C SER A 126 -7.20 0.57 18.45
N ALA A 127 -6.32 1.40 19.00
CA ALA A 127 -5.36 1.00 20.03
C ALA A 127 -6.04 0.52 21.33
N PHE A 128 -7.20 1.06 21.69
CA PHE A 128 -7.99 0.56 22.83
C PHE A 128 -8.85 -0.66 22.48
N GLY A 129 -8.88 -1.09 21.22
CA GLY A 129 -9.68 -2.22 20.75
C GLY A 129 -11.19 -1.92 20.65
N LEU A 130 -11.57 -0.63 20.60
CA LEU A 130 -12.95 -0.17 20.45
C LEU A 130 -13.39 -0.24 18.98
N ARG A 131 -13.40 -1.46 18.43
CA ARG A 131 -13.53 -1.73 17.00
C ARG A 131 -14.70 -1.02 16.31
N ARG A 132 -15.90 -1.02 16.92
CA ARG A 132 -17.10 -0.44 16.29
C ARG A 132 -16.99 1.08 16.14
N ALA A 133 -16.53 1.76 17.20
CA ALA A 133 -16.31 3.19 17.18
C ALA A 133 -15.17 3.56 16.22
N ALA A 134 -14.07 2.81 16.23
CA ALA A 134 -12.98 2.98 15.28
C ALA A 134 -13.44 2.76 13.83
N ALA A 135 -14.29 1.77 13.55
CA ALA A 135 -14.83 1.55 12.20
C ALA A 135 -15.69 2.72 11.73
N ALA A 136 -16.55 3.27 12.59
CA ALA A 136 -17.34 4.45 12.28
C ALA A 136 -16.44 5.68 11.99
N GLY A 137 -15.43 5.90 12.83
CA GLY A 137 -14.43 6.96 12.63
C GLY A 137 -13.67 6.78 11.31
N ALA A 138 -13.23 5.57 10.98
CA ALA A 138 -12.53 5.28 9.73
C ALA A 138 -13.40 5.53 8.49
N TRP A 139 -14.69 5.18 8.53
CA TRP A 139 -15.62 5.49 7.43
C TRP A 139 -15.84 6.99 7.28
N LEU A 140 -16.03 7.72 8.38
CA LEU A 140 -16.15 9.18 8.37
C LEU A 140 -14.88 9.85 7.81
N GLY A 141 -13.70 9.42 8.26
CA GLY A 141 -12.43 9.93 7.77
C GLY A 141 -12.19 9.62 6.29
N ALA A 142 -12.55 8.41 5.83
CA ALA A 142 -12.45 8.05 4.41
C ALA A 142 -13.42 8.85 3.53
N ILE A 143 -14.66 9.08 3.98
CA ILE A 143 -15.61 9.98 3.29
C ILE A 143 -15.05 11.40 3.25
N GLY A 144 -14.46 11.89 4.35
CA GLY A 144 -13.79 13.19 4.40
C GLY A 144 -12.73 13.34 3.32
N PHE A 145 -11.83 12.37 3.14
CA PHE A 145 -10.86 12.38 2.05
C PHE A 145 -11.50 12.38 0.65
N LEU A 146 -12.58 11.62 0.45
CA LEU A 146 -13.29 11.60 -0.83
C LEU A 146 -13.91 12.95 -1.14
N VAL A 147 -14.51 13.62 -0.16
CA VAL A 147 -15.08 14.98 -0.31
C VAL A 147 -13.99 15.97 -0.66
N LEU A 148 -12.86 15.95 0.05
CA LEU A 148 -11.70 16.81 -0.23
C LEU A 148 -11.10 16.56 -1.62
N SER A 149 -11.21 15.33 -2.14
CA SER A 149 -10.69 14.98 -3.47
C SER A 149 -11.57 15.48 -4.64
N VAL A 150 -12.79 15.96 -4.38
CA VAL A 150 -13.71 16.47 -5.40
C VAL A 150 -13.55 17.97 -5.63
N ASP A 151 -12.95 18.71 -4.69
CA ASP A 151 -12.75 20.14 -4.84
C ASP A 151 -11.69 20.43 -5.92
N PRO A 152 -12.02 21.14 -7.01
CA PRO A 152 -11.11 21.41 -8.12
C PRO A 152 -9.90 22.28 -7.73
N HIS A 153 -9.93 22.96 -6.59
CA HIS A 153 -8.78 23.73 -6.09
C HIS A 153 -7.72 22.82 -5.44
N TRP A 154 -8.09 21.59 -5.10
CA TRP A 154 -7.21 20.63 -4.46
C TRP A 154 -6.68 19.66 -5.51
N ILE A 155 -5.37 19.69 -5.75
CA ILE A 155 -4.72 18.74 -6.63
C ILE A 155 -5.04 17.33 -6.08
N PRO A 156 -5.70 16.44 -6.83
CA PRO A 156 -6.18 15.16 -6.29
C PRO A 156 -5.06 14.16 -5.98
N ALA A 157 -3.87 14.40 -6.55
CA ALA A 157 -2.76 13.46 -6.59
C ALA A 157 -2.05 13.19 -5.24
N PRO A 158 -1.85 14.16 -4.32
CA PRO A 158 -1.15 13.94 -3.05
C PRO A 158 -1.94 13.04 -2.10
N HIS A 159 -3.28 13.07 -2.16
CA HIS A 159 -4.13 12.40 -1.17
C HIS A 159 -4.59 11.00 -1.59
N ALA A 160 -4.42 10.61 -2.86
CA ALA A 160 -4.90 9.33 -3.37
C ALA A 160 -4.41 8.12 -2.53
N GLY A 161 -3.16 8.16 -2.09
CA GLY A 161 -2.57 7.12 -1.23
C GLY A 161 -3.25 7.01 0.14
N SER A 162 -3.46 8.14 0.81
CA SER A 162 -4.15 8.24 2.10
C SER A 162 -5.63 7.86 1.99
N THR A 163 -6.30 8.26 0.90
CA THR A 163 -7.68 7.87 0.59
C THR A 163 -7.82 6.35 0.45
N LEU A 164 -6.96 5.73 -0.34
CA LEU A 164 -6.98 4.28 -0.53
C LEU A 164 -6.68 3.53 0.78
N LEU A 165 -5.65 3.95 1.52
CA LEU A 165 -5.32 3.36 2.81
C LEU A 165 -6.46 3.54 3.82
N GLY A 166 -7.09 4.72 3.85
CA GLY A 166 -8.24 5.02 4.69
C GLY A 166 -9.44 4.11 4.40
N LEU A 167 -9.79 3.92 3.12
CA LEU A 167 -10.84 2.98 2.71
C LEU A 167 -10.51 1.54 3.11
N LEU A 168 -9.29 1.06 2.86
CA LEU A 168 -8.86 -0.27 3.27
C LEU A 168 -8.84 -0.43 4.80
N THR A 169 -8.57 0.64 5.54
CA THR A 169 -8.64 0.67 7.00
C THR A 169 -10.08 0.52 7.49
N ALA A 170 -11.04 1.26 6.91
CA ALA A 170 -12.46 1.17 7.24
C ALA A 170 -13.01 -0.24 6.95
N ILE A 171 -12.68 -0.80 5.78
CA ILE A 171 -12.94 -2.18 5.37
C ILE A 171 -12.38 -3.18 6.39
N SER A 172 -11.11 -3.00 6.77
CA SER A 172 -10.42 -3.88 7.72
C SER A 172 -11.04 -3.84 9.11
N LEU A 173 -11.35 -2.66 9.64
CA LEU A 173 -12.02 -2.51 10.93
C LEU A 173 -13.45 -3.11 10.91
N THR A 174 -14.11 -3.06 9.76
CA THR A 174 -15.47 -3.60 9.58
C THR A 174 -15.49 -5.12 9.53
N TRP A 175 -14.57 -5.76 8.80
CA TRP A 175 -14.65 -7.21 8.53
C TRP A 175 -13.58 -8.08 9.18
N SER A 176 -12.54 -7.50 9.78
CA SER A 176 -11.51 -8.27 10.49
C SER A 176 -12.02 -8.86 11.83
N PRO A 177 -11.28 -9.77 12.47
CA PRO A 177 -11.48 -10.13 13.88
C PRO A 177 -11.32 -8.93 14.85
N GLY A 178 -10.60 -7.89 14.44
CA GLY A 178 -10.43 -6.63 15.15
C GLY A 178 -8.99 -6.34 15.61
N PRO A 179 -8.72 -5.13 16.14
CA PRO A 179 -7.36 -4.66 16.44
C PRO A 179 -6.63 -5.47 17.51
N ARG A 180 -7.35 -6.09 18.46
CA ARG A 180 -6.76 -6.96 19.49
C ARG A 180 -6.07 -8.18 18.88
N SER A 181 -6.72 -8.81 17.89
CA SER A 181 -6.15 -9.94 17.15
C SER A 181 -4.98 -9.49 16.26
N GLY A 182 -5.02 -8.25 15.76
CA GLY A 182 -3.87 -7.62 15.10
C GLY A 182 -2.67 -7.52 16.04
N ARG A 183 -2.90 -7.05 17.27
CA ARG A 183 -1.85 -6.85 18.30
C ARG A 183 -1.17 -8.16 18.70
N GLU A 184 -1.93 -9.24 18.84
CA GLU A 184 -1.38 -10.58 19.10
C GLU A 184 -0.42 -11.03 18.00
N ARG A 185 -0.67 -10.64 16.74
CA ARG A 185 0.15 -11.03 15.58
C ARG A 185 1.39 -10.17 15.38
N VAL A 186 1.28 -8.85 15.59
CA VAL A 186 2.44 -7.94 15.46
C VAL A 186 3.29 -7.83 16.73
N GLY A 187 2.75 -8.31 17.86
CA GLY A 187 3.37 -8.14 19.17
C GLY A 187 3.20 -6.73 19.74
N GLY A 188 3.67 -6.53 20.97
CA GLY A 188 3.57 -5.23 21.66
C GLY A 188 4.34 -4.09 20.98
N ALA A 189 5.37 -4.41 20.19
CA ALA A 189 6.24 -3.43 19.55
C ALA A 189 5.68 -2.84 18.23
N GLY A 190 4.70 -3.51 17.58
CA GLY A 190 4.23 -3.07 16.25
C GLY A 190 3.64 -1.65 16.23
N VAL A 191 2.80 -1.33 17.21
CA VAL A 191 2.17 0.01 17.34
C VAL A 191 3.19 1.13 17.60
N PRO A 192 4.10 1.03 18.60
CA PRO A 192 5.08 2.08 18.82
C PRO A 192 6.07 2.23 17.66
N ILE A 193 6.43 1.14 16.95
CA ILE A 193 7.29 1.23 15.75
C ILE A 193 6.60 2.05 14.65
N VAL A 194 5.34 1.74 14.31
CA VAL A 194 4.64 2.49 13.25
C VAL A 194 4.38 3.94 13.67
N ALA A 195 4.05 4.18 14.94
CA ALA A 195 3.87 5.53 15.47
C ALA A 195 5.18 6.35 15.39
N ALA A 196 6.32 5.76 15.78
CA ALA A 196 7.63 6.39 15.66
C ALA A 196 7.99 6.69 14.20
N ALA A 197 7.69 5.77 13.27
CA ALA A 197 7.91 6.00 11.84
C ALA A 197 7.06 7.15 11.29
N VAL A 198 5.79 7.26 11.72
CA VAL A 198 4.90 8.38 11.35
C VAL A 198 5.40 9.69 11.92
N VAL A 199 5.81 9.73 13.19
CA VAL A 199 6.38 10.95 13.81
C VAL A 199 7.67 11.36 13.09
N ALA A 200 8.56 10.41 12.79
CA ALA A 200 9.78 10.69 12.05
C ALA A 200 9.50 11.19 10.63
N HIS A 201 8.55 10.57 9.92
CA HIS A 201 8.09 11.02 8.61
C HIS A 201 7.59 12.47 8.66
N VAL A 202 6.65 12.78 9.56
CA VAL A 202 6.09 14.13 9.72
C VAL A 202 7.16 15.14 10.12
N ALA A 203 8.06 14.78 11.03
CA ALA A 203 9.14 15.68 11.46
C ALA A 203 10.11 15.99 10.31
N VAL A 204 10.51 14.98 9.53
CA VAL A 204 11.40 15.17 8.37
C VAL A 204 10.73 16.07 7.33
N GLY A 205 9.47 15.80 6.96
CA GLY A 205 8.77 16.61 5.96
C GLY A 205 8.38 18.01 6.44
N THR A 206 8.22 18.20 7.74
CA THR A 206 7.99 19.53 8.32
C THR A 206 9.27 20.36 8.34
N LEU A 207 10.39 19.77 8.78
CA LEU A 207 11.65 20.49 9.04
C LEU A 207 12.52 20.66 7.79
N ALA A 208 12.43 19.75 6.83
CA ALA A 208 13.25 19.72 5.62
C ALA A 208 12.42 19.86 4.33
N HIS A 209 11.26 20.52 4.44
CA HIS A 209 10.36 20.81 3.33
C HIS A 209 11.07 21.52 2.16
N GLY A 210 10.69 21.19 0.93
CA GLY A 210 11.20 21.82 -0.30
C GLY A 210 12.44 21.16 -0.92
N SER A 211 12.96 20.07 -0.34
CA SER A 211 14.06 19.31 -0.91
C SER A 211 13.57 17.98 -1.53
N PRO A 212 13.76 17.73 -2.84
CA PRO A 212 13.31 16.48 -3.49
C PRO A 212 13.90 15.21 -2.87
N SER A 213 15.15 15.26 -2.38
CA SER A 213 15.79 14.12 -1.72
C SER A 213 15.12 13.75 -0.40
N VAL A 214 14.53 14.73 0.29
CA VAL A 214 13.88 14.54 1.59
C VAL A 214 12.57 13.77 1.42
N GLU A 215 11.81 14.04 0.35
CA GLU A 215 10.59 13.28 0.02
C GLU A 215 10.88 11.78 -0.10
N PHE A 216 11.97 11.39 -0.77
CA PHE A 216 12.34 9.97 -0.86
C PHE A 216 12.73 9.37 0.50
N VAL A 217 13.37 10.14 1.37
CA VAL A 217 13.72 9.72 2.73
C VAL A 217 12.46 9.52 3.57
N GLU A 218 11.50 10.43 3.50
CA GLU A 218 10.21 10.34 4.19
C GLU A 218 9.43 9.09 3.79
N LEU A 219 9.38 8.80 2.48
CA LEU A 219 8.74 7.61 1.93
C LEU A 219 9.46 6.34 2.39
N ALA A 220 10.79 6.34 2.41
CA ALA A 220 11.59 5.22 2.89
C ALA A 220 11.37 4.97 4.39
N VAL A 221 11.34 6.02 5.22
CA VAL A 221 11.06 5.92 6.67
C VAL A 221 9.72 5.25 6.92
N LEU A 222 8.66 5.69 6.23
CA LEU A 222 7.32 5.11 6.37
C LEU A 222 7.29 3.65 5.91
N ALA A 223 7.91 3.33 4.77
CA ALA A 223 7.96 1.97 4.23
C ALA A 223 8.72 1.00 5.14
N VAL A 224 9.90 1.40 5.62
CA VAL A 224 10.74 0.62 6.53
C VAL A 224 10.04 0.44 7.88
N GLY A 225 9.43 1.49 8.41
CA GLY A 225 8.64 1.45 9.64
C GLY A 225 7.47 0.46 9.55
N ALA A 226 6.72 0.48 8.45
CA ALA A 226 5.64 -0.47 8.19
C ALA A 226 6.13 -1.93 8.13
N LEU A 227 7.25 -2.18 7.45
CA LEU A 227 7.85 -3.52 7.35
C LEU A 227 8.30 -4.07 8.72
N PHE A 228 8.94 -3.24 9.54
CA PHE A 228 9.34 -3.63 10.89
C PHE A 228 8.14 -3.80 11.82
N ALA A 229 7.17 -2.87 11.79
CA ALA A 229 5.97 -2.92 12.63
C ALA A 229 5.12 -4.16 12.37
N CYS A 230 5.05 -4.62 11.12
CA CYS A 230 4.31 -5.83 10.76
C CYS A 230 5.10 -7.14 11.00
N GLY A 231 6.39 -7.07 11.32
CA GLY A 231 7.26 -8.24 11.46
C GLY A 231 7.64 -8.86 10.12
N ALA A 232 8.72 -8.36 9.52
CA ALA A 232 9.21 -8.77 8.19
C ALA A 232 9.44 -10.28 8.00
N GLY A 233 9.67 -11.02 9.09
CA GLY A 233 9.82 -12.48 9.06
C GLY A 233 8.51 -13.24 8.82
N SER A 234 7.35 -12.63 9.11
CA SER A 234 6.04 -13.31 8.99
C SER A 234 5.40 -13.09 7.61
N ARG A 235 4.66 -14.10 7.12
CA ARG A 235 3.93 -13.99 5.84
C ARG A 235 2.74 -13.02 5.94
N VAL A 236 2.01 -13.06 7.06
CA VAL A 236 0.92 -12.12 7.38
C VAL A 236 1.46 -10.69 7.41
N GLY A 237 2.57 -10.49 8.12
CA GLY A 237 3.23 -9.19 8.28
C GLY A 237 3.64 -8.55 6.97
N ARG A 238 4.33 -9.29 6.09
CA ARG A 238 4.70 -8.76 4.77
C ARG A 238 3.50 -8.32 3.93
N ARG A 239 2.39 -9.05 3.97
CA ARG A 239 1.16 -8.68 3.26
C ARG A 239 0.46 -7.47 3.89
N ALA A 240 0.47 -7.38 5.22
CA ALA A 240 -0.06 -6.20 5.90
C ALA A 240 0.80 -4.96 5.61
N ALA A 241 2.14 -5.10 5.62
CA ALA A 241 3.06 -4.04 5.26
C ALA A 241 2.82 -3.53 3.83
N LEU A 242 2.56 -4.43 2.87
CA LEU A 242 2.17 -4.03 1.51
C LEU A 242 0.95 -3.10 1.47
N VAL A 243 -0.04 -3.33 2.33
CA VAL A 243 -1.20 -2.44 2.45
C VAL A 243 -0.79 -1.12 3.11
N LEU A 244 0.03 -1.15 4.15
CA LEU A 244 0.46 0.06 4.86
C LEU A 244 1.35 0.98 4.03
N VAL A 245 2.11 0.44 3.07
CA VAL A 245 2.97 1.23 2.16
C VAL A 245 2.22 1.76 0.94
N LEU A 246 0.89 1.65 0.90
CA LEU A 246 0.08 2.17 -0.21
C LEU A 246 0.28 3.67 -0.46
N PRO A 247 0.38 4.54 0.56
CA PRO A 247 0.72 5.95 0.35
C PRO A 247 2.06 6.14 -0.35
N VAL A 248 3.05 5.31 -0.02
CA VAL A 248 4.38 5.35 -0.66
C VAL A 248 4.30 4.94 -2.12
N ALA A 249 3.60 3.85 -2.42
CA ALA A 249 3.42 3.39 -3.79
C ALA A 249 2.68 4.42 -4.65
N THR A 250 1.64 5.07 -4.10
CA THR A 250 0.90 6.12 -4.79
C THR A 250 1.72 7.38 -4.96
N ALA A 251 2.51 7.81 -3.98
CA ALA A 251 3.40 8.98 -4.10
C ALA A 251 4.46 8.79 -5.21
N LEU A 252 5.10 7.62 -5.26
CA LEU A 252 6.05 7.28 -6.33
C LEU A 252 5.36 7.26 -7.71
N LEU A 253 4.14 6.72 -7.78
CA LEU A 253 3.35 6.73 -9.01
C LEU A 253 2.96 8.15 -9.42
N THR A 254 2.60 9.02 -8.48
CA THR A 254 2.32 10.43 -8.71
C THR A 254 3.53 11.13 -9.32
N ALA A 255 4.72 10.93 -8.78
CA ALA A 255 5.95 11.52 -9.34
C ALA A 255 6.15 11.10 -10.81
N VAL A 256 5.96 9.81 -11.12
CA VAL A 256 6.08 9.30 -12.51
C VAL A 256 4.97 9.85 -13.41
N VAL A 257 3.73 9.95 -12.91
CA VAL A 257 2.60 10.47 -13.69
C VAL A 257 2.78 11.96 -13.95
N GLN A 258 3.29 12.74 -13.01
CA GLN A 258 3.56 14.17 -13.17
C GLN A 258 4.52 14.45 -14.34
N ASP A 259 5.58 13.65 -14.49
CA ASP A 259 6.51 13.76 -15.62
C ASP A 259 5.85 13.53 -17.00
N VAL A 260 4.71 12.83 -17.05
CA VAL A 260 3.99 12.48 -18.29
C VAL A 260 2.62 13.16 -18.40
N SER A 261 2.21 13.89 -17.36
CA SER A 261 0.85 14.40 -17.13
C SER A 261 0.31 15.25 -18.27
N GLY A 262 1.17 16.06 -18.91
CA GLY A 262 0.81 16.85 -20.09
C GLY A 262 0.36 16.04 -21.32
N ARG A 263 0.39 14.70 -21.25
CA ARG A 263 -0.01 13.78 -22.32
C ARG A 263 -1.25 12.94 -22.00
N LEU A 264 -1.75 12.96 -20.76
CA LEU A 264 -2.82 12.08 -20.31
C LEU A 264 -4.07 12.88 -19.92
N PRO A 265 -5.28 12.48 -20.35
CA PRO A 265 -6.51 13.08 -19.86
C PRO A 265 -6.68 12.81 -18.36
N ASP A 266 -7.31 13.74 -17.64
CA ASP A 266 -7.45 13.67 -16.17
C ASP A 266 -8.03 12.35 -15.68
N ILE A 267 -9.06 11.83 -16.37
CA ILE A 267 -9.70 10.54 -16.05
C ILE A 267 -8.68 9.39 -16.04
N ALA A 268 -7.71 9.39 -16.98
CA ALA A 268 -6.66 8.39 -17.01
C ALA A 268 -5.69 8.54 -15.85
N GLN A 269 -5.38 9.77 -15.44
CA GLN A 269 -4.54 10.03 -14.27
C GLN A 269 -5.20 9.48 -13.00
N TYR A 270 -6.49 9.76 -12.78
CA TYR A 270 -7.26 9.19 -11.66
C TYR A 270 -7.29 7.66 -11.70
N ALA A 271 -7.59 7.08 -12.86
CA ALA A 271 -7.63 5.62 -13.00
C ALA A 271 -6.27 4.97 -12.69
N LEU A 272 -5.17 5.62 -13.07
CA LEU A 272 -3.82 5.16 -12.74
C LEU A 272 -3.53 5.30 -11.24
N LEU A 273 -3.74 6.48 -10.65
CA LEU A 273 -3.41 6.76 -9.25
C LEU A 273 -4.22 5.91 -8.26
N TYR A 274 -5.50 5.67 -8.54
CA TYR A 274 -6.36 4.85 -7.67
C TYR A 274 -6.35 3.37 -8.06
N GLY A 275 -6.39 3.06 -9.36
CA GLY A 275 -6.56 1.70 -9.86
C GLY A 275 -5.28 0.88 -9.82
N LEU A 276 -4.13 1.44 -10.22
CA LEU A 276 -2.88 0.69 -10.34
C LEU A 276 -2.39 0.16 -8.98
N PRO A 277 -2.35 0.95 -7.89
CA PRO A 277 -1.92 0.43 -6.59
C PRO A 277 -2.84 -0.67 -6.06
N LEU A 278 -4.15 -0.58 -6.28
CA LEU A 278 -5.11 -1.63 -5.91
C LEU A 278 -4.89 -2.91 -6.72
N VAL A 279 -4.68 -2.80 -8.04
CA VAL A 279 -4.36 -3.94 -8.90
C VAL A 279 -3.07 -4.61 -8.44
N VAL A 280 -2.04 -3.82 -8.13
CA VAL A 280 -0.79 -4.32 -7.56
C VAL A 280 -1.06 -5.06 -6.25
N LEU A 281 -1.82 -4.49 -5.30
CA LEU A 281 -2.16 -5.19 -4.05
C LEU A 281 -2.89 -6.51 -4.27
N VAL A 282 -3.82 -6.59 -5.22
CA VAL A 282 -4.57 -7.81 -5.55
C VAL A 282 -3.66 -8.85 -6.23
N LEU A 283 -2.78 -8.41 -7.14
CA LEU A 283 -1.81 -9.28 -7.81
C LEU A 283 -0.78 -9.83 -6.82
N LEU A 284 -0.30 -8.96 -5.93
CA LEU A 284 0.56 -9.27 -4.79
C LEU A 284 -0.20 -9.89 -3.61
N GLY A 285 -1.49 -10.25 -3.82
CA GLY A 285 -2.39 -11.00 -2.93
C GLY A 285 -2.40 -10.56 -1.47
N ALA A 286 -2.24 -9.26 -1.26
CA ALA A 286 -2.54 -8.60 0.00
C ALA A 286 -4.05 -8.64 0.31
N MET A 287 -4.89 -8.71 -0.74
CA MET A 287 -6.35 -8.76 -0.63
C MET A 287 -6.90 -10.20 -0.67
N PRO A 288 -7.98 -10.50 0.10
CA PRO A 288 -8.68 -11.76 0.03
C PRO A 288 -9.13 -12.04 -1.41
N ARG A 289 -8.71 -13.16 -1.99
CA ARG A 289 -9.38 -13.71 -3.17
C ARG A 289 -10.66 -14.38 -2.68
N SER A 290 -11.79 -14.08 -3.31
CA SER A 290 -13.04 -14.77 -3.01
C SER A 290 -12.79 -16.27 -3.18
N VAL A 291 -12.76 -16.98 -2.06
CA VAL A 291 -12.68 -18.44 -2.08
C VAL A 291 -13.99 -18.87 -2.72
N LYS A 292 -13.94 -19.34 -3.98
CA LYS A 292 -15.07 -20.05 -4.57
C LYS A 292 -15.40 -21.16 -3.58
N ARG A 293 -16.50 -21.01 -2.84
CA ARG A 293 -17.06 -22.10 -2.04
C ARG A 293 -17.16 -23.27 -3.01
N ARG A 294 -16.40 -24.33 -2.76
CA ARG A 294 -16.63 -25.60 -3.42
C ARG A 294 -18.02 -26.02 -2.97
N THR A 295 -19.02 -25.69 -3.78
CA THR A 295 -20.34 -26.30 -3.75
C THR A 295 -20.16 -27.75 -4.21
N GLY A 296 -19.71 -28.63 -3.31
CA GLY A 296 -20.05 -30.05 -3.35
C GLY A 296 -21.35 -30.18 -2.55
N ARG A 297 -22.47 -30.61 -3.16
CA ARG A 297 -22.76 -31.99 -3.59
C ARG A 297 -22.69 -32.95 -2.42
#